data_AF-A0A2N6ASG7-F1
#
_entry.id   AF-A0A2N6ASG7-F1
#
_cell.length_a   1.000
_cell.length_b   1.000
_cell.length_c   1.000
_cell.angle_alpha   90.00
_cell.angle_beta   90.00
_cell.angle_gamma   90.00
#
_symmetry.space_group_name_H-M   'P 1'
#
loop_
_entity.id
_entity.type
_entity.pdbx_description
1 polymer ?
#
loop_
_entity_poly.entity_id
_entity_poly.type
_entity_poly.pdbx_seq_one_letter_code
_entity_poly.pdbx_strand_id
1 'polypeptide(L)'
;MIKHICEESSRCLQCKKPFCQDGCPVGTPIREMIRLVQENKINEAGEMLFENNPLSVICGLVCPHESFCEGHCILDRKGNPIHIGTIENYVSDYYLD
;
A
#
# COMPACT_ATOMS: atom_id res chain seq x y z
N MET A 1 2.66 -14.83 7.71
CA MET A 1 2.72 -13.70 6.76
C MET A 1 1.37 -12.98 6.66
N ILE A 2 0.30 -13.62 6.20
CA ILE A 2 -1.05 -13.01 6.05
C ILE A 2 -1.55 -12.32 7.33
N LYS A 3 -1.42 -12.96 8.50
CA LYS A 3 -1.83 -12.38 9.79
C LYS A 3 -1.22 -10.99 10.05
N HIS A 4 0.06 -10.81 9.72
CA HIS A 4 0.75 -9.52 9.90
C HIS A 4 0.26 -8.45 8.92
N ILE A 5 -0.10 -8.83 7.68
CA ILE A 5 -0.67 -7.89 6.70
C ILE A 5 -2.05 -7.42 7.13
N CYS A 6 -2.89 -8.32 7.64
CA CYS A 6 -4.21 -7.94 8.18
C CYS A 6 -4.07 -6.99 9.38
N GLU A 7 -3.15 -7.28 10.30
CA GLU A 7 -2.87 -6.40 11.45
C GLU A 7 -2.37 -5.03 11.00
N GLU A 8 -1.42 -4.98 10.07
CA GLU A 8 -0.85 -3.71 9.60
C GLU A 8 -1.85 -2.88 8.78
N SER A 9 -2.56 -3.52 7.85
CA SER A 9 -3.62 -2.85 7.08
C SER A 9 -4.73 -2.29 7.98
N SER A 10 -5.06 -2.95 9.11
CA SER A 10 -6.08 -2.48 10.06
C SER A 10 -5.72 -1.17 10.76
N ARG A 11 -4.43 -0.79 10.79
CA ARG A 11 -3.97 0.48 11.36
C ARG A 11 -4.25 1.67 10.44
N CYS A 12 -4.50 1.43 9.16
CA CYS A 12 -4.74 2.49 8.19
C CYS A 12 -6.01 3.27 8.55
N LEU A 13 -5.89 4.59 8.65
CA LEU A 13 -6.98 5.48 9.08
C LEU A 13 -8.02 5.78 7.99
N GLN A 14 -7.87 5.23 6.78
CA GLN A 14 -8.73 5.53 5.63
C GLN A 14 -8.94 7.05 5.45
N CYS A 15 -7.81 7.79 5.41
CA CYS A 15 -7.80 9.24 5.45
C CYS A 15 -8.68 9.86 4.34
N LYS A 16 -9.46 10.89 4.71
CA LYS A 16 -10.25 11.66 3.73
C LYS A 16 -9.37 12.30 2.65
N LYS A 17 -8.23 12.88 3.07
CA LYS A 17 -7.16 13.33 2.18
C LYS A 17 -5.95 12.39 2.35
N PRO A 18 -5.70 11.47 1.41
CA PRO A 18 -4.64 10.48 1.53
C PRO A 18 -3.30 11.06 1.05
N PHE A 19 -2.59 11.77 1.93
CA PHE A 19 -1.27 12.33 1.62
C PHE A 19 -0.23 11.29 1.15
N CYS A 20 -0.38 10.03 1.56
CA CYS A 20 0.45 8.94 1.05
C CYS A 20 0.32 8.72 -0.47
N GLN A 21 -0.85 9.02 -1.06
CA GLN A 21 -1.03 8.99 -2.52
C GLN A 21 -0.37 10.19 -3.19
N ASP A 22 -0.53 11.39 -2.60
CA ASP A 22 0.14 12.61 -3.09
C ASP A 22 1.68 12.45 -3.06
N GLY A 23 2.21 11.71 -2.08
CA GLY A 23 3.63 11.40 -1.95
C GLY A 23 4.13 10.25 -2.83
N CYS A 24 3.25 9.55 -3.54
CA CYS A 24 3.63 8.47 -4.45
C CYS A 24 3.93 9.03 -5.86
N PRO A 25 5.15 8.85 -6.41
CA PRO A 25 5.50 9.40 -7.73
C PRO A 25 4.63 8.93 -8.89
N VAL A 26 4.05 7.72 -8.78
CA VAL A 26 3.18 7.11 -9.81
C VAL A 26 1.70 7.13 -9.42
N GLY A 27 1.33 7.87 -8.37
CA GLY A 27 -0.07 8.04 -7.97
C GLY A 27 -0.78 6.76 -7.56
N THR A 28 -0.07 5.77 -6.98
CA THR A 28 -0.67 4.50 -6.56
C THR A 28 -1.92 4.74 -5.71
N PRO A 29 -3.06 4.07 -5.98
CA PRO A 29 -4.31 4.23 -5.24
C PRO A 29 -4.27 3.54 -3.86
N ILE A 30 -3.32 3.93 -3.01
CA ILE A 30 -2.96 3.26 -1.73
C ILE A 30 -4.15 3.11 -0.78
N ARG A 31 -5.04 4.11 -0.72
CA ARG A 31 -6.22 4.06 0.17
C ARG A 31 -7.13 2.93 -0.25
N GLU A 32 -7.34 2.81 -1.56
CA GLU A 32 -8.21 1.81 -2.17
C GLU A 32 -7.58 0.43 -2.08
N MET A 33 -6.28 0.31 -2.38
CA MET A 33 -5.51 -0.93 -2.19
C MET A 33 -5.69 -1.47 -0.77
N ILE A 34 -5.46 -0.63 0.25
CA ILE A 34 -5.59 -1.06 1.64
C ILE A 34 -7.04 -1.38 2.00
N ARG A 35 -8.03 -0.65 1.46
CA ARG A 35 -9.47 -0.94 1.66
C ARG A 35 -9.82 -2.33 1.12
N LEU A 36 -9.37 -2.66 -0.09
CA LEU A 36 -9.61 -3.96 -0.71
C LEU A 36 -8.93 -5.09 0.08
N VAL A 37 -7.72 -4.86 0.61
CA VAL A 37 -7.05 -5.80 1.53
C VAL A 37 -7.87 -6.02 2.80
N GLN A 38 -8.40 -4.97 3.42
CA GLN A 38 -9.27 -5.06 4.59
C GLN A 38 -10.58 -5.82 4.29
N GLU A 39 -11.05 -5.78 3.05
CA GLU A 39 -12.23 -6.51 2.56
C GLU A 39 -11.94 -7.93 2.06
N ASN A 40 -10.69 -8.41 2.17
CA ASN A 40 -10.21 -9.68 1.61
C ASN A 40 -10.37 -9.82 0.08
N LYS A 41 -10.33 -8.70 -0.64
CA LYS A 41 -10.42 -8.61 -2.11
C LYS A 41 -9.04 -8.44 -2.74
N ILE A 42 -8.14 -9.39 -2.49
CA ILE A 42 -6.72 -9.27 -2.87
C ILE A 42 -6.54 -9.26 -4.39
N ASN A 43 -7.29 -10.09 -5.13
CA ASN A 43 -7.24 -10.12 -6.59
C ASN A 43 -7.65 -8.77 -7.23
N GLU A 44 -8.74 -8.16 -6.74
CA GLU A 44 -9.19 -6.84 -7.21
C GLU A 44 -8.14 -5.77 -6.89
N ALA A 45 -7.49 -5.85 -5.73
CA ALA A 45 -6.41 -4.95 -5.36
C ALA A 45 -5.19 -5.12 -6.28
N GLY A 46 -4.82 -6.36 -6.60
CA GLY A 46 -3.72 -6.70 -7.49
C GLY A 46 -3.95 -6.20 -8.91
N GLU A 47 -5.11 -6.50 -9.49
CA GLU A 47 -5.50 -6.00 -10.81
C GLU A 47 -5.38 -4.47 -10.89
N MET A 48 -5.97 -3.76 -9.93
CA MET A 48 -5.88 -2.30 -9.84
C MET A 48 -4.44 -1.79 -9.72
N LEU A 49 -3.58 -2.47 -8.95
CA LEU A 49 -2.17 -2.09 -8.83
C LEU A 49 -1.42 -2.26 -10.15
N PHE A 50 -1.64 -3.37 -10.86
CA PHE A 50 -0.95 -3.64 -12.13
C PHE A 50 -1.49 -2.79 -13.29
N GLU A 51 -2.77 -2.42 -13.27
CA GLU A 51 -3.34 -1.42 -14.19
C GLU A 51 -2.68 -0.04 -13.99
N ASN A 52 -2.42 0.35 -12.73
CA ASN A 52 -1.75 1.60 -12.42
C ASN A 52 -0.24 1.56 -12.69
N ASN A 53 0.43 0.49 -12.27
CA ASN A 53 1.88 0.31 -12.37
C ASN A 53 2.22 -1.17 -12.62
N PRO A 54 2.60 -1.56 -13.85
CA PRO A 54 2.99 -2.94 -14.18
C PRO A 54 4.22 -3.46 -13.41
N LEU A 55 4.98 -2.58 -12.76
CA LEU A 55 6.13 -2.91 -11.93
C LEU A 55 5.80 -2.91 -10.42
N SER A 56 4.52 -2.98 -10.03
CA SER A 56 4.06 -2.93 -8.64
C SER A 56 4.83 -3.90 -7.72
N VAL A 57 5.03 -5.15 -8.15
CA VAL A 57 5.79 -6.16 -7.36
C VAL A 57 7.24 -5.74 -7.08
N ILE A 58 7.89 -5.08 -8.05
CA ILE A 58 9.26 -4.57 -7.91
C ILE A 58 9.26 -3.31 -7.04
N CYS A 59 8.34 -2.38 -7.29
CA CYS A 59 8.20 -1.16 -6.50
C CYS A 59 7.97 -1.45 -5.01
N GLY A 60 7.12 -2.43 -4.68
CA GLY A 60 6.91 -2.86 -3.30
C GLY A 60 8.18 -3.38 -2.59
N LEU A 61 9.21 -3.79 -3.35
CA LEU A 61 10.49 -4.24 -2.81
C LEU A 61 11.58 -3.16 -2.76
N VAL A 62 11.64 -2.28 -3.77
CA VAL A 62 12.80 -1.39 -3.99
C VAL A 62 12.50 0.10 -3.84
N CYS A 63 11.23 0.50 -3.77
CA CYS A 63 10.88 1.91 -3.60
C CYS A 63 11.41 2.41 -2.24
N PRO A 64 11.98 3.63 -2.17
CA PRO A 64 12.36 4.25 -0.89
C PRO A 64 11.11 4.81 -0.21
N HIS A 65 10.28 3.92 0.32
CA HIS A 65 8.95 4.21 0.84
C HIS A 65 8.95 5.30 1.92
N GLU A 66 9.97 5.34 2.79
CA GLU A 66 10.13 6.37 3.81
C GLU A 66 10.31 7.79 3.23
N SER A 67 10.81 7.90 2.01
CA SER A 67 10.94 9.19 1.30
C SER A 67 9.66 9.56 0.54
N PHE A 68 8.75 8.61 0.34
CA PHE A 68 7.55 8.74 -0.48
C PHE A 68 6.29 8.44 0.34
N CYS A 69 5.51 7.43 -0.04
CA CYS A 69 4.17 7.19 0.49
C CYS A 69 4.14 7.02 2.02
N GLU A 70 5.13 6.34 2.61
CA GLU A 70 5.21 6.13 4.06
C GLU A 70 5.62 7.41 4.78
N GLY A 71 6.60 8.16 4.26
CA GLY A 71 6.98 9.46 4.81
C GLY A 71 5.89 10.54 4.71
N HIS A 72 4.93 10.36 3.79
CA HIS A 72 3.76 11.23 3.69
C HIS A 72 2.54 10.69 4.44
N CYS A 73 2.64 9.52 5.07
CA CYS A 73 1.56 8.98 5.89
C CYS A 73 1.32 9.88 7.12
N ILE A 74 0.06 10.16 7.46
CA ILE A 74 -0.24 11.01 8.64
C ILE A 74 0.28 10.41 9.96
N LEU A 75 0.41 9.08 10.02
CA LEU A 75 0.95 8.37 11.18
C LEU A 75 2.48 8.48 11.29
N ASP A 76 3.17 8.86 10.21
CA ASP A 76 4.62 9.10 10.21
C ASP A 76 5.02 10.21 11.18
N ARG A 77 4.13 11.19 11.41
CA ARG A 77 4.33 12.24 12.44
C ARG A 77 4.54 11.70 13.86
N LYS A 78 4.16 10.44 14.10
CA LYS A 78 4.37 9.72 15.36
C LYS A 78 5.50 8.68 15.26
N GLY A 79 6.25 8.67 14.16
CA GLY A 79 7.35 7.74 13.88
C GLY A 79 6.90 6.30 13.59
N ASN A 80 5.62 6.10 13.25
CA ASN A 80 5.07 4.76 13.01
C ASN A 80 4.04 4.80 11.87
N PRO A 81 4.48 5.05 10.62
CA PRO A 81 3.61 5.06 9.46
C PRO A 81 2.97 3.69 9.19
N ILE A 82 2.07 3.64 8.22
CA ILE A 82 1.64 2.36 7.65
C ILE A 82 2.76 1.83 6.78
N HIS A 83 3.11 0.56 6.92
CA HIS A 83 4.07 -0.12 6.03
C HIS A 83 3.42 -0.45 4.67
N ILE A 84 3.19 0.59 3.86
CA ILE A 84 2.52 0.53 2.57
C ILE A 84 3.27 -0.39 1.61
N GLY A 85 4.61 -0.32 1.58
CA GLY A 85 5.41 -1.14 0.67
C GLY A 85 5.26 -2.64 0.93
N THR A 86 5.17 -3.02 2.21
CA THR A 86 4.93 -4.42 2.60
C THR A 86 3.54 -4.90 2.17
N ILE A 87 2.51 -4.05 2.26
CA ILE A 87 1.15 -4.38 1.81
C ILE A 87 1.12 -4.48 0.27
N GLU A 88 1.71 -3.51 -0.44
CA GLU A 88 1.79 -3.47 -1.91
C GLU A 88 2.52 -4.70 -2.46
N ASN A 89 3.65 -5.08 -1.85
CA ASN A 89 4.38 -6.29 -2.23
C ASN A 89 3.54 -7.55 -2.01
N TYR A 90 2.89 -7.71 -0.86
CA TYR A 90 2.02 -8.86 -0.60
C TYR A 90 0.89 -8.99 -1.62
N VAL A 91 0.19 -7.89 -1.92
CA VAL A 91 -0.90 -7.89 -2.90
C VAL A 91 -0.39 -8.23 -4.29
N SER A 92 0.76 -7.65 -4.68
CA SER A 92 1.32 -7.83 -6.02
C SER A 92 1.87 -9.23 -6.23
N ASP A 93 2.51 -9.80 -5.22
CA ASP A 93 3.02 -11.17 -5.20
C ASP A 93 1.85 -12.16 -5.33
N TYR A 94 0.80 -11.99 -4.51
CA TYR A 94 -0.41 -12.81 -4.57
C TYR A 94 -1.12 -12.77 -5.94
N TYR A 95 -1.08 -11.65 -6.65
CA TYR A 95 -1.73 -11.51 -7.95
C TYR A 95 -0.95 -12.17 -9.10
N LEU A 96 0.35 -12.37 -8.94
CA LEU A 96 1.20 -13.02 -9.95
C LEU A 96 1.28 -14.55 -9.80
N ASP A 97 1.00 -15.07 -8.59
CA ASP A 97 0.93 -16.50 -8.29
C ASP A 97 -0.37 -17.17 -8.78
#